data_AF-A0A091UWW9-F1
#
_entry.id   AF-A0A091UWW9-F1
#
_cell.length_a   1.000
_cell.length_b   1.000
_cell.length_c   1.000
_cell.angle_alpha   90.00
_cell.angle_beta   90.00
_cell.angle_gamma   90.00
#
_symmetry.space_group_name_H-M   'P 1'
#
loop_
_entity.id
_entity.type
_entity.pdbx_description
1 polymer ?
#
loop_
_entity_poly.entity_id
_entity_poly.type
_entity_poly.pdbx_seq_one_letter_code
_entity_poly.pdbx_strand_id
1 'polypeptide(L)'
;ELQTECIVEALFSDLLSEDQRPVQSAGEPLTTFDPVIIASRLRRMGDQCNMDFERNSSEALVEVLQGKMEKFGAAVDSLSRIWSDQNPGLVYEKAFLSISVKLVMHVAKKIPAMVHPNQLIQVINGNSQVRSYIEACGGWVRM
;
A
#
# COMPACT_ATOMS: atom_id res chain seq x y z
N GLU A 1 -5.74 3.83 -14.37
CA GLU A 1 -5.25 2.45 -14.25
C GLU A 1 -3.76 2.34 -14.53
N LEU A 2 -3.28 2.76 -15.73
CA LEU A 2 -1.84 2.76 -16.08
C LEU A 2 -0.93 3.48 -15.06
N GLN A 3 -1.38 4.59 -14.46
CA GLN A 3 -0.58 5.29 -13.45
C GLN A 3 -0.35 4.45 -12.20
N THR A 4 -1.38 3.77 -11.69
CA THR A 4 -1.28 2.89 -10.51
C THR A 4 -0.29 1.76 -10.79
N GLU A 5 -0.31 1.20 -11.99
CA GLU A 5 0.62 0.16 -12.44
C GLU A 5 2.08 0.67 -12.39
N CYS A 6 2.40 1.77 -13.06
CA CYS A 6 3.76 2.34 -13.02
C CYS A 6 4.26 2.64 -11.60
N ILE A 7 3.37 3.15 -10.73
CA ILE A 7 3.71 3.45 -9.33
C ILE A 7 4.01 2.16 -8.57
N VAL A 8 3.18 1.13 -8.72
CA VAL A 8 3.37 -0.14 -8.02
C VAL A 8 4.60 -0.88 -8.52
N GLU A 9 4.89 -0.85 -9.82
CA GLU A 9 6.11 -1.41 -10.39
C GLU A 9 7.36 -0.72 -9.82
N ALA A 10 7.35 0.61 -9.72
CA ALA A 10 8.43 1.37 -9.11
C ALA A 10 8.59 1.02 -7.62
N LEU A 11 7.49 0.87 -6.88
CA LEU A 11 7.50 0.46 -5.48
C LEU A 11 8.13 -0.93 -5.30
N PHE A 12 7.78 -1.89 -6.14
CA PHE A 12 8.31 -3.26 -6.07
C PHE A 12 9.77 -3.32 -6.48
N SER A 13 10.18 -2.57 -7.51
CA SER A 13 11.58 -2.48 -7.92
C SER A 13 12.46 -1.97 -6.78
N ASP A 14 11.99 -0.95 -6.08
CA ASP A 14 12.65 -0.40 -4.89
C ASP A 14 12.60 -1.38 -3.70
N LEU A 15 11.57 -2.23 -3.57
CA LEU A 15 11.47 -3.19 -2.46
C LEU A 15 12.37 -4.41 -2.64
N LEU A 16 12.62 -4.80 -3.89
CA LEU A 16 13.42 -5.96 -4.26
C LEU A 16 14.90 -5.59 -4.53
N SER A 17 15.22 -4.30 -4.60
CA SER A 17 16.60 -3.83 -4.71
C SER A 17 17.30 -3.96 -3.34
N GLU A 18 18.48 -4.59 -3.31
CA GLU A 18 19.28 -4.78 -2.08
C GLU A 18 19.79 -3.46 -1.48
N ASP A 19 19.76 -2.38 -2.26
CA ASP A 19 20.18 -1.03 -1.90
C ASP A 19 19.02 -0.25 -1.25
N GLN A 20 18.74 -0.52 0.04
CA GLN A 20 17.87 0.33 0.86
C GLN A 20 18.53 1.71 1.08
N ARG A 21 18.57 2.55 0.05
CA ARG A 21 18.96 3.95 0.22
C ARG A 21 17.80 4.71 0.83
N PRO A 22 18.03 5.52 1.88
CA PRO A 22 16.99 6.40 2.40
C PRO A 22 16.63 7.40 1.30
N VAL A 23 15.44 7.28 0.71
CA VAL A 23 14.94 8.27 -0.26
C VAL A 23 14.53 9.51 0.53
N GLN A 24 15.47 10.44 0.68
CA GLN A 24 15.18 11.80 1.10
C GLN A 24 14.46 12.50 -0.05
N SER A 25 13.13 12.56 0.02
CA SER A 25 12.37 13.57 -0.70
C SER A 25 11.38 14.21 0.26
N ALA A 26 11.76 15.40 0.71
CA ALA A 26 10.94 16.27 1.52
C ALA A 26 9.82 16.83 0.63
N GLY A 27 8.61 16.33 0.84
CA GLY A 27 7.34 17.08 0.86
C GLY A 27 7.01 18.13 -0.21
N GLU A 28 7.71 18.25 -1.33
CA GLU A 28 7.34 19.22 -2.36
C GLU A 28 6.17 18.67 -3.19
N PRO A 29 5.09 19.44 -3.39
CA PRO A 29 4.02 19.05 -4.27
C PRO A 29 4.59 18.88 -5.68
N LEU A 30 4.45 17.67 -6.23
CA LEU A 30 4.90 17.39 -7.58
C LEU A 30 4.02 18.17 -8.56
N THR A 31 4.64 18.79 -9.54
CA THR A 31 3.92 19.42 -10.66
C THR A 31 3.76 18.47 -11.85
N THR A 32 4.49 17.35 -11.85
CA THR A 32 4.51 16.34 -12.91
C THR A 32 4.46 14.92 -12.33
N PHE A 33 3.96 13.97 -13.11
CA PHE A 33 3.86 12.58 -12.70
C PHE A 33 5.23 11.90 -12.72
N ASP A 34 5.71 11.50 -11.54
CA ASP A 34 6.91 10.68 -11.35
C ASP A 34 6.55 9.44 -10.52
N PRO A 35 6.54 8.23 -11.12
CA PRO A 35 6.14 7.01 -10.42
C PRO A 35 7.09 6.64 -9.28
N VAL A 36 8.38 6.99 -9.33
CA VAL A 36 9.36 6.66 -8.30
C VAL A 36 9.13 7.51 -7.04
N ILE A 37 8.89 8.81 -7.24
CA ILE A 37 8.60 9.71 -6.11
C ILE A 37 7.26 9.35 -5.46
N ILE A 38 6.24 9.05 -6.26
CA ILE A 38 4.92 8.64 -5.73
C ILE A 38 5.02 7.28 -5.02
N ALA A 39 5.77 6.32 -5.57
CA ALA A 39 6.04 5.05 -4.91
C ALA A 39 6.75 5.25 -3.57
N SER A 40 7.71 6.16 -3.48
CA SER A 40 8.40 6.51 -2.23
C SER A 40 7.43 7.10 -1.18
N ARG A 41 6.46 7.93 -1.60
CA ARG A 41 5.40 8.43 -0.71
C ARG A 41 4.50 7.30 -0.21
N LEU A 42 4.05 6.42 -1.10
CA LEU A 42 3.27 5.24 -0.74
C LEU A 42 4.02 4.33 0.24
N ARG A 43 5.31 4.08 0.00
CA ARG A 43 6.19 3.36 0.93
C ARG A 43 6.17 4.02 2.30
N ARG A 44 6.40 5.33 2.36
CA ARG A 44 6.38 6.09 3.61
C ARG A 44 5.03 5.97 4.34
N MET A 45 3.91 5.98 3.62
CA MET A 45 2.58 5.75 4.20
C MET A 45 2.46 4.36 4.82
N GLY A 46 3.04 3.33 4.19
CA GLY A 46 3.12 1.97 4.73
C GLY A 46 4.04 1.87 5.95
N ASP A 47 5.20 2.52 5.92
CA ASP A 47 6.16 2.54 7.02
C ASP A 47 5.61 3.27 8.26
N GLN A 48 4.82 4.33 8.04
CA GLN A 48 4.13 5.07 9.12
C GLN A 48 2.97 4.28 9.73
N CYS A 49 2.48 3.23 9.07
CA CYS A 49 1.43 2.40 9.63
C CYS A 49 2.01 1.54 10.76
N ASN A 50 1.58 1.83 11.98
CA ASN A 50 2.04 1.17 13.20
C ASN A 50 1.22 -0.08 13.57
N MET A 51 0.33 -0.54 12.69
CA MET A 51 -0.54 -1.68 12.96
C MET A 51 0.27 -2.95 13.27
N ASP A 52 -0.14 -3.65 14.32
CA ASP A 52 0.41 -4.94 14.72
C ASP A 52 -0.47 -6.06 14.11
N PHE A 53 0.06 -6.75 13.10
CA PHE A 53 -0.65 -7.82 12.38
C PHE A 53 -0.93 -9.04 13.26
N GLU A 54 -0.11 -9.31 14.28
CA GLU A 54 -0.33 -10.46 15.17
C GLU A 54 -1.51 -10.18 16.10
N ARG A 55 -1.65 -8.94 16.59
CA ARG A 55 -2.78 -8.53 17.43
C ARG A 55 -4.09 -8.33 16.67
N ASN A 56 -4.02 -7.92 15.41
CA ASN A 56 -5.19 -7.66 14.56
C ASN A 56 -5.39 -8.76 13.52
N SER A 57 -5.00 -9.99 13.87
CA SER A 57 -5.05 -11.13 12.96
C SER A 57 -6.50 -11.50 12.61
N SER A 58 -6.73 -11.76 11.33
CA SER A 58 -7.98 -12.28 10.79
C SER A 58 -7.70 -13.52 9.96
N GLU A 59 -8.73 -14.32 9.68
CA GLU A 59 -8.58 -15.51 8.83
C GLU A 59 -7.93 -15.16 7.48
N ALA A 60 -8.40 -14.09 6.84
CA ALA A 60 -7.82 -13.61 5.58
C ALA A 60 -6.34 -13.22 5.71
N LEU A 61 -5.94 -12.60 6.82
CA LEU A 61 -4.54 -12.25 7.06
C LEU A 61 -3.67 -13.50 7.25
N VAL A 62 -4.14 -14.48 8.01
CA VAL A 62 -3.44 -15.76 8.19
C VAL A 62 -3.25 -16.45 6.84
N GLU A 63 -4.29 -16.49 6.02
CA GLU A 63 -4.24 -17.09 4.68
C GLU A 63 -3.23 -16.36 3.77
N VAL A 64 -3.20 -15.03 3.77
CA VAL A 64 -2.19 -14.25 3.03
C VAL A 64 -0.77 -14.59 3.51
N LEU A 65 -0.56 -14.71 4.82
CA LEU A 65 0.73 -15.09 5.40
C LEU A 65 1.10 -16.56 5.15
N GLN A 66 0.16 -17.39 4.67
CA GLN A 66 0.41 -18.74 4.16
C GLN A 66 0.62 -18.77 2.64
N GLY A 67 0.61 -17.61 1.97
CA GLY A 67 0.84 -17.47 0.53
C GLY A 67 -0.43 -17.40 -0.32
N LYS A 68 -1.64 -17.38 0.28
CA LYS A 68 -2.91 -17.24 -0.44
C LYS A 68 -3.19 -15.79 -0.80
N MET A 69 -2.49 -15.30 -1.83
CA MET A 69 -2.56 -13.90 -2.24
C MET A 69 -3.95 -13.46 -2.75
N GLU A 70 -4.83 -14.39 -3.13
CA GLU A 70 -6.23 -14.08 -3.45
C GLU A 70 -7.02 -13.50 -2.26
N LYS A 71 -6.53 -13.72 -1.03
CA LYS A 71 -7.12 -13.16 0.19
C LYS A 71 -6.58 -11.78 0.55
N PHE A 72 -5.61 -11.26 -0.21
CA PHE A 72 -4.93 -10.01 0.08
C PHE A 72 -5.90 -8.83 0.19
N GLY A 73 -6.81 -8.67 -0.78
CA GLY A 73 -7.81 -7.59 -0.74
C GLY A 73 -8.74 -7.65 0.48
N ALA A 74 -9.17 -8.85 0.87
CA ALA A 74 -10.03 -9.03 2.05
C ALA A 74 -9.27 -8.73 3.36
N ALA A 75 -8.01 -9.15 3.46
CA ALA A 75 -7.16 -8.83 4.59
C ALA A 75 -6.93 -7.31 4.70
N VAL A 76 -6.61 -6.65 3.58
CA VAL A 76 -6.45 -5.20 3.53
C VAL A 76 -7.73 -4.49 3.98
N ASP A 77 -8.90 -4.83 3.44
CA ASP A 77 -10.16 -4.16 3.81
C ASP A 77 -10.44 -4.28 5.30
N SER A 78 -10.33 -5.50 5.84
CA SER A 78 -10.54 -5.78 7.27
C SER A 78 -9.60 -4.97 8.16
N LEU A 79 -8.30 -5.00 7.87
CA LEU A 79 -7.31 -4.25 8.62
C LEU A 79 -7.51 -2.73 8.50
N SER A 80 -7.95 -2.26 7.33
CA SER A 80 -8.17 -0.83 7.07
C SER A 80 -9.28 -0.26 7.92
N ARG A 81 -10.37 -1.01 8.09
CA ARG A 81 -11.47 -0.64 8.98
C ARG A 81 -10.99 -0.60 10.43
N ILE A 82 -10.32 -1.66 10.88
CA ILE A 82 -9.79 -1.74 12.25
C ILE A 82 -8.85 -0.55 12.54
N TRP A 83 -7.94 -0.23 11.61
CA TRP A 83 -6.97 0.83 11.83
C TRP A 83 -7.62 2.21 11.81
N SER A 84 -8.57 2.44 10.91
CA SER A 84 -9.36 3.67 10.84
C SER A 84 -10.17 3.87 12.13
N ASP A 85 -10.82 2.81 12.63
CA ASP A 85 -11.59 2.86 13.88
C ASP A 85 -10.71 3.16 15.11
N GLN A 86 -9.47 2.64 15.12
CA GLN A 86 -8.50 2.88 16.19
C GLN A 86 -7.84 4.27 16.13
N ASN A 87 -7.89 4.96 14.99
CA ASN A 87 -7.16 6.21 14.76
C ASN A 87 -8.13 7.32 14.32
N PRO A 88 -8.72 8.06 15.27
CA PRO A 88 -9.61 9.18 14.96
C PRO A 88 -8.95 10.18 14.01
N GLY A 89 -9.58 10.44 12.87
CA GLY A 89 -9.08 11.34 11.83
C GLY A 89 -8.32 10.64 10.68
N LEU A 90 -8.03 9.34 10.80
CA LEU A 90 -7.56 8.54 9.68
C LEU A 90 -8.76 7.99 8.90
N VAL A 91 -9.01 8.55 7.72
CA VAL A 91 -10.04 8.04 6.81
C VAL A 91 -9.67 6.67 6.26
N TYR A 92 -10.69 5.87 5.95
CA TYR A 92 -10.54 4.49 5.48
C TYR A 92 -9.63 4.38 4.25
N GLU A 93 -9.71 5.30 3.30
CA GLU A 93 -8.96 5.25 2.03
C GLU A 93 -7.46 5.41 2.26
N LYS A 94 -7.09 6.32 3.16
CA LYS A 94 -5.69 6.50 3.57
C LYS A 94 -5.20 5.29 4.36
N ALA A 95 -6.03 4.76 5.27
CA ALA A 95 -5.72 3.52 5.98
C ALA A 95 -5.49 2.36 5.00
N PHE A 96 -6.34 2.23 4.00
CA PHE A 96 -6.28 1.21 2.96
C PHE A 96 -5.00 1.25 2.15
N LEU A 97 -4.60 2.44 1.68
CA LEU A 97 -3.36 2.61 0.92
C LEU A 97 -2.14 2.26 1.77
N SER A 98 -2.07 2.77 3.01
CA SER A 98 -1.00 2.44 3.95
C SER A 98 -0.93 0.95 4.27
N ILE A 99 -2.06 0.31 4.57
CA ILE A 99 -2.09 -1.11 4.95
C ILE A 99 -1.78 -2.01 3.77
N SER A 100 -2.25 -1.67 2.57
CA SER A 100 -1.89 -2.40 1.35
C SER A 100 -0.37 -2.45 1.19
N VAL A 101 0.30 -1.31 1.33
CA VAL A 101 1.76 -1.21 1.22
C VAL A 101 2.46 -1.93 2.37
N LYS A 102 2.03 -1.70 3.62
CA LYS A 102 2.62 -2.36 4.79
C LYS A 102 2.50 -3.88 4.71
N LEU A 103 1.32 -4.39 4.34
CA LEU A 103 1.07 -5.82 4.26
C LEU A 103 1.91 -6.46 3.15
N VAL A 104 1.97 -5.86 1.96
CA VAL A 104 2.79 -6.42 0.87
C VAL A 104 4.28 -6.40 1.21
N MET A 105 4.77 -5.36 1.91
CA MET A 105 6.16 -5.30 2.41
C MET A 105 6.43 -6.40 3.44
N HIS A 106 5.47 -6.66 4.32
CA HIS A 106 5.59 -7.72 5.33
C HIS A 106 5.58 -9.12 4.70
N VAL A 107 4.71 -9.36 3.71
CA VAL A 107 4.71 -10.61 2.94
C VAL A 107 6.00 -10.73 2.14
N ALA A 108 6.52 -9.66 1.52
CA ALA A 108 7.76 -9.70 0.75
C ALA A 108 8.96 -10.09 1.62
N LYS A 109 8.98 -9.67 2.89
CA LYS A 109 10.01 -10.06 3.86
C LYS A 109 9.88 -11.51 4.32
N LYS A 110 8.66 -12.02 4.50
CA LYS A 110 8.42 -13.39 4.99
C LYS A 110 8.46 -14.44 3.89
N ILE A 111 7.84 -14.16 2.74
CA ILE A 111 7.65 -15.07 1.60
C ILE A 111 7.82 -14.29 0.28
N PRO A 112 9.05 -13.87 -0.08
CA PRO A 112 9.30 -13.03 -1.27
C PRO A 112 8.74 -13.61 -2.57
N ALA A 113 8.78 -14.94 -2.72
CA ALA A 113 8.36 -15.65 -3.93
C ALA A 113 6.87 -15.48 -4.27
N MET A 114 6.03 -15.09 -3.32
CA MET A 114 4.57 -14.97 -3.51
C MET A 114 4.13 -13.54 -3.86
N VAL A 115 5.03 -12.57 -3.80
CA VAL A 115 4.69 -11.15 -3.92
C VAL A 115 4.79 -10.70 -5.37
N HIS A 116 3.65 -10.31 -5.94
CA HIS A 116 3.56 -9.80 -7.31
C HIS A 116 2.86 -8.42 -7.36
N PRO A 117 3.37 -7.46 -8.18
CA PRO A 117 2.77 -6.14 -8.36
C PRO A 117 1.27 -6.17 -8.62
N ASN A 118 0.83 -7.15 -9.42
CA ASN A 118 -0.56 -7.31 -9.85
C ASN A 118 -1.55 -7.35 -8.69
N GLN A 119 -1.18 -7.93 -7.54
CA GLN A 119 -2.07 -8.02 -6.39
C GLN A 119 -2.38 -6.63 -5.81
N LEU A 120 -1.36 -5.79 -5.67
CA LEU A 120 -1.53 -4.43 -5.17
C LEU A 120 -2.26 -3.54 -6.20
N ILE A 121 -1.96 -3.70 -7.49
CA ILE A 121 -2.65 -2.98 -8.58
C ILE A 121 -4.15 -3.31 -8.57
N GLN A 122 -4.49 -4.59 -8.50
CA GLN A 122 -5.88 -5.05 -8.50
C GLN A 122 -6.65 -4.57 -7.27
N VAL A 123 -6.03 -4.62 -6.08
CA VAL A 123 -6.69 -4.17 -4.84
C VAL A 123 -6.93 -2.66 -4.83
N ILE A 124 -5.96 -1.85 -5.28
CA ILE A 124 -6.13 -0.40 -5.35
C ILE A 124 -7.15 -0.01 -6.44
N ASN A 125 -7.00 -0.53 -7.65
CA ASN A 125 -7.90 -0.18 -8.76
C ASN A 125 -9.31 -0.78 -8.58
N GLY A 126 -9.44 -1.91 -7.88
CA GLY A 126 -10.72 -2.56 -7.58
C GLY A 126 -11.55 -1.83 -6.52
N ASN A 127 -10.94 -0.96 -5.72
CA ASN A 127 -11.65 -0.21 -4.68
C ASN A 127 -12.11 1.16 -5.21
N SER A 128 -13.41 1.29 -5.52
CA SER A 128 -13.98 2.54 -6.04
C SER A 128 -13.85 3.72 -5.06
N GLN A 129 -13.97 3.47 -3.77
CA GLN A 129 -13.86 4.52 -2.75
C GLN A 129 -12.43 5.10 -2.71
N VAL A 130 -11.42 4.23 -2.76
CA VAL A 130 -10.01 4.65 -2.82
C VAL A 130 -9.69 5.40 -4.12
N ARG A 131 -10.22 4.95 -5.26
CA ARG A 131 -10.05 5.67 -6.55
C ARG A 131 -10.66 7.07 -6.49
N SER A 132 -11.90 7.19 -6.04
CA SER A 132 -12.57 8.48 -5.89
C SER A 132 -11.82 9.40 -4.92
N TYR A 133 -11.26 8.86 -3.84
CA TYR A 133 -10.42 9.62 -2.91
C TYR A 133 -9.16 10.16 -3.58
N ILE A 134 -8.43 9.33 -4.33
CA ILE A 134 -7.24 9.76 -5.07
C ILE A 134 -7.60 10.87 -6.06
N GLU A 135 -8.70 10.73 -6.80
CA GLU A 135 -9.19 11.75 -7.73
C GLU A 135 -9.54 13.07 -7.01
N ALA A 136 -10.23 12.98 -5.86
CA ALA A 136 -10.57 14.15 -5.04
C ALA A 136 -9.34 14.86 -4.46
N CYS A 137 -8.25 14.14 -4.20
CA CYS A 137 -6.96 14.72 -3.82
C CYS A 137 -6.23 15.39 -5.00
N GLY A 138 -6.72 15.29 -6.23
CA GLY A 138 -6.07 15.80 -7.44
C GLY A 138 -5.16 14.77 -8.12
N GLY A 139 -5.46 13.48 -7.94
CA GLY A 139 -4.72 12.35 -8.50
C GLY A 139 -3.49 11.95 -7.69
N TRP A 140 -2.78 10.94 -8.18
CA TRP A 140 -1.58 10.38 -7.54
C TRP A 140 -0.46 11.40 -7.27
N VAL A 141 -0.38 12.45 -8.09
CA VAL A 141 0.66 13.49 -8.00
C VAL A 141 0.51 14.36 -6.73
N ARG A 142 -0.74 14.56 -6.29
CA ARG A 142 -1.10 15.42 -5.15
C ARG A 142 -1.47 14.65 -3.88
N MET A 143 -1.45 13.33 -3.97
CA MET A 143 -1.62 12.40 -2.85
C MET A 143 -0.36 12.32 -1.98
#